data_AF-A0A672K8N0-F1
#
_entry.id   AF-A0A672K8N0-F1
#
_cell.length_a   1.000
_cell.length_b   1.000
_cell.length_c   1.000
_cell.angle_alpha   90.00
_cell.angle_beta   90.00
_cell.angle_gamma   90.00
#
_symmetry.space_group_name_H-M   'P 1'
#
loop_
_entity.id
_entity.type
_entity.pdbx_description
1 polymer ?
#
loop_
_entity_poly.entity_id
_entity_poly.type
_entity_poly.pdbx_seq_one_letter_code
_entity_poly.pdbx_strand_id
1 'polypeptide(L)'
;MVLLWHLLNINVGFGLSVAMGVHVGGKVSGAHMNAAVSFTMCVFGRLRWKMFPLYVFAQFLGSFLAAGTIFLLYYDAIHHYCGGNFTVSGPKATAGIFATYPVLGTAMLLLCLMALADQRNQPVVPRGEPVGVGLLVLLIGVSLGSNSGYAINPTRDLGPRVFTLMAGWGMDVFSHYPCNLWFEFLICLT
;
A
#
# COMPACT_ATOMS: atom_id res chain seq x y z
N MET A 1 4.64 -24.91 6.73
CA MET A 1 4.26 -24.37 8.05
C MET A 1 4.97 -23.05 8.38
N VAL A 2 6.29 -22.95 8.23
CA VAL A 2 7.08 -21.71 8.48
C VAL A 2 6.68 -20.53 7.58
N LEU A 3 6.44 -20.76 6.28
CA LEU A 3 6.02 -19.72 5.33
C LEU A 3 4.70 -19.01 5.71
N LEU A 4 3.77 -19.76 6.33
CA LEU A 4 2.44 -19.25 6.71
C LEU A 4 2.55 -18.24 7.87
N TRP A 5 3.43 -18.51 8.83
CA TRP A 5 3.68 -17.63 9.97
C TRP A 5 4.30 -16.30 9.55
N HIS A 6 5.18 -16.31 8.55
CA HIS A 6 5.78 -15.08 8.03
C HIS A 6 4.76 -14.19 7.31
N LEU A 7 3.84 -14.77 6.53
CA LEU A 7 2.77 -14.02 5.86
C LEU A 7 1.78 -13.40 6.86
N LEU A 8 1.44 -14.13 7.93
CA LEU A 8 0.57 -13.60 8.97
C LEU A 8 1.18 -12.38 9.67
N ASN A 9 2.47 -12.43 10.00
CA ASN A 9 3.17 -11.30 10.62
C ASN A 9 3.14 -10.04 9.74
N ILE A 10 3.35 -10.19 8.43
CA ILE A 10 3.28 -9.08 7.48
C ILE A 10 1.86 -8.49 7.46
N ASN A 11 0.83 -9.34 7.37
CA ASN A 11 -0.56 -8.89 7.30
C ASN A 11 -1.03 -8.21 8.58
N VAL A 12 -0.68 -8.76 9.75
CA VAL A 12 -0.98 -8.15 11.06
C VAL A 12 -0.26 -6.82 11.21
N GLY A 13 1.03 -6.77 10.91
CA GLY A 13 1.80 -5.53 10.96
C GLY A 13 1.24 -4.46 10.04
N PHE A 14 0.84 -4.82 8.82
CA PHE A 14 0.28 -3.89 7.85
C PHE A 14 -1.11 -3.39 8.26
N GLY A 15 -2.01 -4.26 8.69
CA GLY A 15 -3.34 -3.88 9.18
C GLY A 15 -3.28 -2.93 10.39
N LEU A 16 -2.40 -3.22 11.36
CA LEU A 16 -2.19 -2.34 12.51
C LEU A 16 -1.56 -1.00 12.11
N SER A 17 -0.63 -1.00 11.16
CA SER A 17 -0.02 0.24 10.63
C SER A 17 -1.07 1.13 9.95
N VAL A 18 -1.98 0.53 9.18
CA VAL A 18 -3.12 1.27 8.59
C VAL A 18 -4.04 1.83 9.67
N ALA A 19 -4.37 1.04 10.70
CA ALA A 19 -5.16 1.53 11.82
C ALA A 19 -4.54 2.78 12.46
N MET A 20 -3.22 2.74 12.73
CA MET A 20 -2.51 3.90 13.27
C MET A 20 -2.49 5.08 12.30
N GLY A 21 -2.33 4.84 11.00
CA GLY A 21 -2.43 5.88 9.98
C GLY A 21 -3.80 6.58 9.97
N VAL A 22 -4.88 5.80 10.07
CA VAL A 22 -6.24 6.32 10.20
C VAL A 22 -6.43 7.11 11.49
N HIS A 23 -5.86 6.63 12.60
CA HIS A 23 -5.91 7.35 13.87
C HIS A 23 -5.22 8.72 13.79
N VAL A 24 -4.07 8.80 13.12
CA VAL A 24 -3.29 10.05 12.96
C VAL A 24 -3.99 11.01 12.01
N GLY A 25 -4.41 10.54 10.83
CA GLY A 25 -4.88 11.40 9.74
C GLY A 25 -6.39 11.60 9.67
N GLY A 26 -7.18 10.82 10.42
CA GLY A 26 -8.61 10.62 10.18
C GLY A 26 -9.43 11.90 10.24
N LYS A 27 -9.24 12.70 11.29
CA LYS A 27 -9.97 13.97 11.46
C LYS A 27 -9.44 15.14 10.63
N VAL A 28 -8.21 15.03 10.11
CA VAL A 28 -7.55 16.13 9.40
C VAL A 28 -7.76 16.01 7.89
N SER A 29 -7.53 14.82 7.33
CA SER A 29 -7.52 14.58 5.88
C SER A 29 -8.51 13.49 5.44
N GLY A 30 -9.23 12.87 6.37
CA GLY A 30 -9.96 11.62 6.13
C GLY A 30 -9.05 10.39 6.07
N ALA A 31 -7.75 10.56 6.31
CA ALA A 31 -6.73 9.50 6.24
C ALA A 31 -6.80 8.64 4.97
N HIS A 32 -6.97 9.27 3.80
CA HIS A 32 -7.08 8.50 2.55
C HIS A 32 -5.87 7.60 2.35
N MET A 33 -4.66 8.14 2.55
CA MET A 33 -3.35 7.46 2.50
C MET A 33 -3.15 6.54 1.28
N ASN A 34 -3.96 6.74 0.24
CA ASN A 34 -4.13 5.89 -0.90
C ASN A 34 -4.71 6.73 -2.05
N ALA A 35 -4.00 6.76 -3.17
CA ALA A 35 -4.43 7.48 -4.37
C ALA A 35 -5.74 6.94 -4.93
N ALA A 36 -5.98 5.62 -4.90
CA ALA A 36 -7.23 5.02 -5.34
C ALA A 36 -8.41 5.51 -4.50
N VAL A 37 -8.28 5.50 -3.16
CA VAL A 37 -9.29 6.04 -2.25
C VAL A 37 -9.54 7.53 -2.51
N SER A 38 -8.47 8.30 -2.70
CA SER A 38 -8.58 9.74 -2.99
C SER A 38 -9.30 10.02 -4.31
N PHE A 39 -9.04 9.19 -5.33
CA PHE A 39 -9.72 9.24 -6.61
C PHE A 39 -11.20 8.89 -6.48
N THR A 40 -11.51 7.77 -5.81
CA THR A 40 -12.90 7.35 -5.52
C THR A 40 -13.68 8.43 -4.79
N MET A 41 -13.08 9.09 -3.80
CA MET A 41 -13.72 10.21 -3.09
C MET A 41 -13.98 11.41 -4.01
N CYS A 42 -13.15 11.66 -5.02
CA CYS A 42 -13.43 12.69 -6.04
C CYS A 42 -14.61 12.30 -6.93
N VAL A 43 -14.65 11.05 -7.40
CA VAL A 43 -15.73 10.52 -8.24
C VAL A 43 -17.08 10.59 -7.54
N PHE A 44 -17.14 10.23 -6.25
CA PHE A 44 -18.36 10.33 -5.43
C PHE A 44 -18.64 11.75 -4.89
N GLY A 45 -17.89 12.77 -5.32
CA GLY A 45 -18.11 14.17 -4.92
C GLY A 45 -17.80 14.47 -3.44
N ARG A 46 -17.07 13.59 -2.75
CA ARG A 46 -16.65 13.74 -1.34
C ARG A 46 -15.31 14.45 -1.18
N LEU A 47 -14.52 14.55 -2.25
CA LEU A 47 -13.29 15.33 -2.33
C LEU A 47 -13.33 16.26 -3.56
N ARG A 48 -12.90 17.52 -3.39
CA ARG A 48 -12.77 18.45 -4.51
C ARG A 48 -11.63 18.00 -5.42
N TRP A 49 -11.88 17.88 -6.74
CA TRP A 49 -10.87 17.49 -7.73
C TRP A 49 -9.57 18.31 -7.67
N LYS A 50 -9.65 19.60 -7.30
CA LYS A 50 -8.45 20.47 -7.12
C LYS A 50 -7.52 19.98 -6.00
N MET A 51 -8.02 19.25 -5.01
CA MET A 51 -7.24 18.70 -3.91
C MET A 51 -6.58 17.36 -4.27
N PHE A 52 -7.08 16.67 -5.30
CA PHE A 52 -6.60 15.34 -5.66
C PHE A 52 -5.08 15.31 -5.95
N PRO A 53 -4.50 16.22 -6.76
CA PRO A 53 -3.07 16.20 -7.01
C PRO A 53 -2.24 16.42 -5.73
N LEU A 54 -2.71 17.27 -4.82
CA LEU A 54 -2.06 17.51 -3.53
C LEU A 54 -2.08 16.26 -2.64
N TYR A 55 -3.21 15.56 -2.58
CA TYR A 55 -3.34 14.29 -1.86
C TYR A 55 -2.36 13.24 -2.40
N VAL A 56 -2.38 13.02 -3.72
CA VAL A 56 -1.51 12.02 -4.37
C VAL A 56 -0.03 12.36 -4.16
N PHE A 57 0.35 13.63 -4.34
CA PHE A 57 1.73 14.07 -4.15
C PHE A 57 2.21 13.87 -2.71
N ALA A 58 1.41 14.28 -1.71
CA ALA A 58 1.77 14.10 -0.31
C ALA A 58 1.87 12.61 0.09
N GLN A 59 0.95 11.77 -0.43
CA GLN A 59 0.97 10.33 -0.19
C GLN A 59 2.18 9.65 -0.83
N PHE A 60 2.52 10.01 -2.06
CA PHE A 60 3.70 9.53 -2.77
C PHE A 60 4.99 9.94 -2.04
N LEU A 61 5.11 11.21 -1.63
CA LEU A 61 6.28 11.67 -0.90
C LEU A 61 6.41 10.96 0.45
N GLY A 62 5.31 10.77 1.16
CA GLY A 62 5.28 10.03 2.41
C GLY A 62 5.74 8.57 2.26
N SER A 63 5.26 7.86 1.24
CA SER A 63 5.65 6.46 1.01
C SER A 63 7.10 6.33 0.52
N PHE A 64 7.57 7.28 -0.29
CA PHE A 64 8.96 7.39 -0.71
C PHE A 64 9.91 7.55 0.50
N LEU A 65 9.62 8.51 1.39
CA LEU A 65 10.42 8.75 2.59
C LEU A 65 10.35 7.58 3.58
N ALA A 66 9.20 6.92 3.68
CA ALA A 66 9.05 5.71 4.49
C ALA A 66 9.94 4.57 3.96
N ALA A 67 9.99 4.37 2.64
CA ALA A 67 10.89 3.38 2.03
C ALA A 67 12.36 3.66 2.35
N GLY A 68 12.78 4.93 2.24
CA GLY A 68 14.13 5.35 2.64
C GLY A 68 14.43 5.08 4.11
N THR A 69 13.49 5.40 5.00
CA THR A 69 13.63 5.15 6.45
C THR A 69 13.82 3.66 6.73
N ILE A 70 13.01 2.79 6.12
CA ILE A 70 13.12 1.34 6.29
C ILE A 70 14.43 0.80 5.70
N PHE A 71 14.84 1.28 4.53
CA PHE A 71 16.11 0.90 3.93
C PHE A 71 17.30 1.23 4.84
N LEU A 72 17.32 2.43 5.44
CA LEU A 72 18.36 2.82 6.39
C LEU A 72 18.32 1.96 7.66
N LEU A 73 17.13 1.69 8.20
CA LEU A 73 16.97 0.88 9.41
C LEU A 73 17.44 -0.56 9.22
N TYR A 74 17.24 -1.12 8.02
CA TYR A 74 17.59 -2.50 7.69
C TYR A 74 18.81 -2.62 6.78
N TYR A 75 19.61 -1.55 6.61
CA TYR A 75 20.69 -1.50 5.64
C TYR A 75 21.66 -2.67 5.80
N ASP A 76 22.18 -2.87 7.02
CA ASP A 76 23.14 -3.94 7.31
C ASP A 76 22.54 -5.33 7.06
N ALA A 77 21.27 -5.53 7.43
CA ALA A 77 20.58 -6.79 7.24
C ALA A 77 20.37 -7.11 5.75
N ILE A 78 19.93 -6.12 4.97
CA ILE A 78 19.75 -6.24 3.52
C ILE A 78 21.09 -6.50 2.85
N HIS A 79 22.11 -5.69 3.17
CA HIS A 79 23.45 -5.78 2.58
C HIS A 79 24.12 -7.13 2.89
N HIS A 80 23.98 -7.64 4.12
CA HIS A 80 24.46 -8.97 4.50
C HIS A 80 23.73 -10.09 3.76
N TYR A 81 22.40 -10.00 3.62
CA TYR A 81 21.60 -11.00 2.93
C TYR A 81 21.91 -11.09 1.43
N CYS A 82 22.02 -9.94 0.75
CA CYS A 82 22.26 -9.87 -0.68
C CYS A 82 23.75 -9.91 -1.06
N GLY A 83 24.66 -9.81 -0.09
CA GLY A 83 26.10 -9.71 -0.33
C GLY A 83 26.51 -8.43 -1.05
N GLY A 84 25.77 -7.33 -0.83
CA GLY A 84 25.96 -6.04 -1.49
C GLY A 84 25.41 -5.94 -2.92
N ASN A 85 24.80 -7.00 -3.47
CA ASN A 85 24.22 -6.97 -4.81
C ASN A 85 22.68 -6.87 -4.76
N PHE A 86 22.14 -5.69 -5.05
CA PHE A 86 20.71 -5.45 -5.04
C PHE A 86 20.04 -5.96 -6.31
N THR A 87 19.28 -7.06 -6.20
CA THR A 87 18.61 -7.69 -7.34
C THR A 87 17.08 -7.62 -7.23
N VAL A 88 16.44 -7.46 -8.39
CA VAL A 88 14.97 -7.42 -8.53
C VAL A 88 14.37 -8.83 -8.59
N SER A 89 15.14 -9.81 -9.07
CA SER A 89 14.66 -11.19 -9.36
C SER A 89 15.72 -12.24 -9.01
N GLY A 90 15.28 -13.48 -8.78
CA GLY A 90 16.13 -14.60 -8.37
C GLY A 90 15.96 -15.00 -6.90
N PRO A 91 16.67 -16.05 -6.43
CA PRO A 91 16.48 -16.62 -5.08
C PRO A 91 16.86 -15.68 -3.93
N LYS A 92 17.51 -14.54 -4.22
CA LYS A 92 17.86 -13.48 -3.26
C LYS A 92 17.18 -12.15 -3.57
N ALA A 93 16.13 -12.15 -4.39
CA ALA A 93 15.42 -10.93 -4.79
C ALA A 93 14.84 -10.20 -3.57
N THR A 94 15.08 -8.89 -3.49
CA THR A 94 14.58 -8.04 -2.38
C THR A 94 13.53 -7.03 -2.82
N ALA A 95 13.35 -6.83 -4.14
CA ALA A 95 12.39 -5.87 -4.68
C ALA A 95 10.91 -6.24 -4.42
N GLY A 96 10.60 -7.52 -4.21
CA GLY A 96 9.24 -7.99 -3.91
C GLY A 96 8.65 -7.49 -2.58
N ILE A 97 9.48 -6.89 -1.72
CA ILE A 97 9.02 -6.17 -0.51
C ILE A 97 8.22 -4.90 -0.89
N PHE A 98 8.42 -4.39 -2.11
CA PHE A 98 7.99 -3.05 -2.53
C PHE A 98 7.00 -3.04 -3.71
N ALA A 99 6.59 -4.20 -4.27
CA ALA A 99 5.97 -4.31 -5.60
C ALA A 99 4.93 -5.46 -5.74
N THR A 100 3.65 -5.20 -6.11
CA THR A 100 2.56 -6.23 -6.00
C THR A 100 1.34 -6.12 -6.99
N TYR A 101 0.50 -7.18 -7.21
CA TYR A 101 -0.69 -7.19 -8.15
C TYR A 101 -2.05 -6.87 -7.48
N PRO A 102 -2.97 -6.04 -8.05
CA PRO A 102 -4.07 -5.56 -7.19
C PRO A 102 -5.52 -5.38 -7.69
N VAL A 103 -5.94 -5.84 -8.88
CA VAL A 103 -7.28 -5.48 -9.41
C VAL A 103 -8.43 -5.81 -8.44
N LEU A 104 -8.54 -7.07 -7.98
CA LEU A 104 -9.63 -7.50 -7.11
C LEU A 104 -9.53 -6.91 -5.69
N GLY A 105 -8.31 -6.81 -5.16
CA GLY A 105 -8.07 -6.34 -3.79
C GLY A 105 -8.44 -4.87 -3.59
N THR A 106 -8.14 -4.02 -4.59
CA THR A 106 -8.47 -2.58 -4.52
C THR A 106 -9.98 -2.37 -4.59
N ALA A 107 -10.67 -3.09 -5.49
CA ALA A 107 -12.13 -3.04 -5.58
C ALA A 107 -12.81 -3.47 -4.26
N MET A 108 -12.35 -4.58 -3.66
CA MET A 108 -12.85 -5.03 -2.35
C MET A 108 -12.55 -4.02 -1.23
N LEU A 109 -11.35 -3.43 -1.21
CA LEU A 109 -11.00 -2.38 -0.25
C LEU A 109 -11.99 -1.22 -0.36
N LEU A 110 -12.19 -0.68 -1.56
CA LEU A 110 -13.05 0.49 -1.78
C LEU A 110 -14.50 0.17 -1.42
N LEU A 111 -15.03 -0.98 -1.84
CA LEU A 111 -16.39 -1.40 -1.52
C LEU A 111 -16.61 -1.48 0.00
N CYS A 112 -15.76 -2.22 0.70
CA CYS A 112 -15.88 -2.38 2.14
C CYS A 112 -15.61 -1.08 2.90
N LEU A 113 -14.63 -0.27 2.47
CA LEU A 113 -14.35 1.03 3.09
C LEU A 113 -15.55 1.97 2.98
N MET A 114 -16.21 1.99 1.83
CA MET A 114 -17.45 2.76 1.64
C MET A 114 -18.58 2.23 2.51
N ALA A 115 -18.74 0.89 2.61
CA ALA A 115 -19.74 0.27 3.48
C ALA A 115 -19.53 0.58 4.98
N LEU A 116 -18.28 0.62 5.44
CA LEU A 116 -17.89 0.96 6.81
C LEU A 116 -18.13 2.44 7.14
N ALA A 117 -18.11 3.32 6.13
CA ALA A 117 -18.31 4.75 6.30
C ALA A 117 -19.77 5.20 6.05
N ASP A 118 -20.59 4.36 5.44
CA ASP A 118 -21.95 4.72 5.04
C ASP A 118 -22.91 4.76 6.23
N GLN A 119 -23.38 5.96 6.57
CA GLN A 119 -24.33 6.22 7.65
C GLN A 119 -25.73 5.64 7.37
N ARG A 120 -26.03 5.25 6.13
CA ARG A 120 -27.30 4.60 5.74
C ARG A 120 -27.25 3.07 5.84
N ASN A 121 -26.07 2.51 6.13
CA ASN A 121 -25.85 1.07 6.27
C ASN A 121 -25.54 0.74 7.74
N GLN A 122 -24.56 -0.13 8.00
CA GLN A 122 -24.01 -0.44 9.32
C GLN A 122 -22.59 0.13 9.40
N PRO A 123 -22.45 1.44 9.69
CA PRO A 123 -21.13 2.04 9.79
C PRO A 123 -20.40 1.51 11.03
N VAL A 124 -19.09 1.69 11.04
CA VAL A 124 -18.28 1.40 12.23
C VAL A 124 -18.78 2.25 13.41
N VAL A 125 -18.68 1.67 14.61
CA VAL A 125 -18.98 2.40 15.85
C VAL A 125 -18.17 3.71 15.91
N PRO A 126 -18.73 4.79 16.46
CA PRO A 126 -18.03 6.07 16.50
C PRO A 126 -16.64 5.94 17.15
N ARG A 127 -15.60 6.49 16.52
CA ARG A 127 -14.19 6.39 16.95
C ARG A 127 -13.57 5.00 16.80
N GLY A 128 -14.31 4.02 16.27
CA GLY A 128 -13.82 2.69 15.95
C GLY A 128 -13.23 2.59 14.54
N GLU A 129 -13.28 3.65 13.74
CA GLU A 129 -12.85 3.67 12.34
C GLU A 129 -11.39 3.20 12.17
N PRO A 130 -10.41 3.61 13.02
CA PRO A 130 -9.04 3.09 12.93
C PRO A 130 -8.98 1.56 12.99
N VAL A 131 -9.68 0.95 13.94
CA VAL A 131 -9.69 -0.51 14.12
C VAL A 131 -10.43 -1.18 12.97
N GLY A 132 -11.59 -0.63 12.57
CA GLY A 132 -12.39 -1.18 11.47
C GLY A 132 -11.63 -1.23 10.14
N VAL A 133 -10.96 -0.13 9.78
CA VAL A 133 -10.17 -0.07 8.54
C VAL A 133 -8.92 -0.95 8.62
N GLY A 134 -8.24 -1.00 9.78
CA GLY A 134 -7.09 -1.88 9.97
C GLY A 134 -7.44 -3.36 9.85
N LEU A 135 -8.57 -3.79 10.43
CA LEU A 135 -9.07 -5.15 10.31
C LEU A 135 -9.50 -5.50 8.89
N LEU A 136 -10.09 -4.56 8.14
CA LEU A 136 -10.40 -4.73 6.73
C LEU A 136 -9.14 -5.02 5.91
N VAL A 137 -8.09 -4.23 6.10
CA VAL A 137 -6.83 -4.44 5.38
C VAL A 137 -6.15 -5.75 5.79
N LEU A 138 -6.17 -6.10 7.07
CA LEU A 138 -5.70 -7.40 7.56
C LEU A 138 -6.44 -8.56 6.87
N LEU A 139 -7.77 -8.48 6.78
CA LEU A 139 -8.59 -9.49 6.11
C LEU A 139 -8.20 -9.64 4.64
N ILE A 140 -8.05 -8.55 3.90
CA ILE A 140 -7.60 -8.57 2.50
C ILE A 140 -6.20 -9.20 2.40
N GLY A 141 -5.26 -8.85 3.28
CA GLY A 141 -3.91 -9.41 3.28
C GLY A 141 -3.88 -10.92 3.55
N VAL A 142 -4.68 -11.41 4.50
CA VAL A 142 -4.76 -12.85 4.81
C VAL A 142 -5.45 -13.63 3.71
N SER A 143 -6.50 -13.08 3.08
CA SER A 143 -7.26 -13.77 2.04
C SER A 143 -6.62 -13.71 0.66
N LEU A 144 -6.06 -12.56 0.27
CA LEU A 144 -5.59 -12.29 -1.09
C LEU A 144 -4.09 -12.08 -1.19
N GLY A 145 -3.39 -11.91 -0.05
CA GLY A 145 -1.98 -11.53 -0.05
C GLY A 145 -1.00 -12.59 -0.54
N SER A 146 -1.37 -13.87 -0.52
CA SER A 146 -0.51 -14.94 -1.02
C SER A 146 -0.35 -14.92 -2.54
N ASN A 147 -1.33 -14.40 -3.29
CA ASN A 147 -1.27 -14.36 -4.75
C ASN A 147 -0.31 -13.29 -5.24
N SER A 148 -0.26 -12.17 -4.52
CA SER A 148 0.35 -10.97 -5.08
C SER A 148 0.82 -9.95 -4.08
N GLY A 149 0.74 -10.19 -2.77
CA GLY A 149 1.11 -9.23 -1.72
C GLY A 149 0.23 -7.97 -1.63
N TYR A 150 -0.96 -7.99 -2.26
CA TYR A 150 -2.07 -7.03 -2.08
C TYR A 150 -1.71 -5.52 -2.19
N ALA A 151 -1.11 -5.07 -3.31
CA ALA A 151 -0.90 -3.64 -3.64
C ALA A 151 -2.21 -2.88 -3.87
N ILE A 152 -3.07 -2.80 -2.88
CA ILE A 152 -4.36 -2.11 -2.96
C ILE A 152 -4.24 -0.58 -2.99
N ASN A 153 -3.02 -0.05 -3.18
CA ASN A 153 -2.65 1.34 -3.00
C ASN A 153 -1.51 1.77 -3.94
N PRO A 154 -1.80 2.54 -5.01
CA PRO A 154 -0.79 2.97 -5.97
C PRO A 154 0.33 3.82 -5.34
N THR A 155 0.01 4.67 -4.38
CA THR A 155 1.02 5.50 -3.70
C THR A 155 1.94 4.68 -2.82
N ARG A 156 1.48 3.56 -2.26
CA ARG A 156 2.27 2.63 -1.44
C ARG A 156 3.24 1.78 -2.26
N ASP A 157 3.04 1.71 -3.56
CA ASP A 157 3.86 0.96 -4.50
C ASP A 157 4.81 1.90 -5.27
N LEU A 158 4.27 2.93 -5.93
CA LEU A 158 5.06 3.84 -6.76
C LEU A 158 6.19 4.53 -5.97
N GLY A 159 5.90 5.05 -4.78
CA GLY A 159 6.89 5.75 -3.95
C GLY A 159 8.11 4.88 -3.63
N PRO A 160 7.91 3.70 -3.02
CA PRO A 160 8.99 2.77 -2.77
C PRO A 160 9.73 2.28 -4.03
N ARG A 161 9.06 2.11 -5.18
CA ARG A 161 9.75 1.75 -6.44
C ARG A 161 10.67 2.85 -6.95
N VAL A 162 10.23 4.10 -6.88
CA VAL A 162 11.08 5.24 -7.23
C VAL A 162 12.28 5.33 -6.27
N PHE A 163 12.08 5.00 -4.99
CA PHE A 163 13.19 4.89 -4.04
C PHE A 163 14.16 3.79 -4.42
N THR A 164 13.71 2.56 -4.67
CA THR A 164 14.60 1.43 -4.99
C THR A 164 15.35 1.64 -6.30
N LEU A 165 14.73 2.27 -7.30
CA LEU A 165 15.42 2.73 -8.51
C LEU A 165 16.64 3.59 -8.16
N MET A 166 16.45 4.62 -7.33
CA MET A 166 17.51 5.54 -6.94
C MET A 166 18.54 4.92 -5.99
N ALA A 167 18.12 3.94 -5.18
CA ALA A 167 18.99 3.24 -4.24
C ALA A 167 19.88 2.15 -4.89
N GLY A 168 19.76 1.94 -6.20
CA GLY A 168 20.68 1.09 -6.97
C GLY A 168 20.13 -0.27 -7.42
N TRP A 169 18.82 -0.52 -7.29
CA TRP A 169 18.20 -1.73 -7.85
C TRP A 169 18.03 -1.68 -9.38
N GLY A 170 18.27 -0.52 -10.01
CA GLY A 170 18.23 -0.35 -11.46
C GLY A 170 16.81 -0.28 -12.06
N MET A 171 16.73 -0.16 -13.39
CA MET A 171 15.47 0.01 -14.13
C MET A 171 14.57 -1.24 -14.13
N ASP A 172 15.10 -2.38 -13.69
CA ASP A 172 14.36 -3.63 -13.61
C ASP A 172 13.17 -3.54 -12.65
N VAL A 173 13.19 -2.61 -11.68
CA VAL A 173 12.08 -2.37 -10.75
C VAL A 173 10.76 -1.95 -11.43
N PHE A 174 10.85 -1.42 -12.65
CA PHE A 174 9.70 -1.04 -13.49
C PHE A 174 9.46 -1.99 -14.66
N SER A 175 10.42 -2.86 -14.96
CA SER A 175 10.42 -3.74 -16.14
C SER A 175 10.09 -5.19 -15.78
N HIS A 176 10.17 -5.56 -14.50
CA HIS A 176 9.96 -6.93 -14.09
C HIS A 176 8.49 -7.32 -14.13
N TYR A 177 8.18 -8.22 -15.06
CA TYR A 177 6.85 -8.77 -15.25
C TYR A 177 6.40 -9.58 -14.03
N PRO A 178 5.10 -9.62 -13.71
CA PRO A 178 4.02 -8.79 -14.30
C PRO A 178 3.86 -7.31 -13.82
N CYS A 179 4.80 -6.72 -13.07
CA CYS A 179 4.67 -5.38 -12.46
C CYS A 179 5.06 -4.20 -13.37
N ASN A 180 4.33 -3.98 -14.46
CA ASN A 180 4.46 -2.74 -15.23
C ASN A 180 3.77 -1.58 -14.50
N LEU A 181 4.47 -0.46 -14.29
CA LEU A 181 3.98 0.77 -13.63
C LEU A 181 2.57 1.23 -14.08
N TRP A 182 2.28 1.00 -15.36
CA TRP A 182 1.01 1.35 -16.00
C TRP A 182 -0.17 0.56 -15.44
N PHE A 183 0.01 -0.69 -15.02
CA PHE A 183 -1.09 -1.52 -14.52
C PHE A 183 -1.71 -0.92 -13.25
N GLU A 184 -0.91 -0.41 -12.32
CA GLU A 184 -1.44 0.08 -11.03
C GLU A 184 -2.18 1.41 -11.13
N PHE A 185 -1.76 2.29 -12.04
CA PHE A 185 -2.49 3.54 -12.33
C PHE A 185 -3.75 3.29 -13.15
N LEU A 186 -3.73 2.34 -14.10
CA LEU A 186 -4.90 1.99 -14.90
C LEU A 186 -6.02 1.39 -14.02
N ILE A 187 -5.66 0.64 -12.97
CA ILE A 187 -6.59 0.00 -12.02
C ILE A 187 -7.38 1.02 -11.18
N CYS A 188 -6.90 2.25 -11.02
CA CYS A 188 -7.70 3.29 -10.37
C CYS A 188 -8.81 3.86 -11.28
N LEU A 189 -8.73 3.61 -12.59
CA LEU A 189 -9.61 4.18 -13.61
C LEU A 189 -10.60 3.15 -14.20
N THR A 190 -10.54 1.88 -13.77
CA THR A 190 -11.45 0.79 -14.17
C THR A 190 -12.04 0.11 -12.94
#